data_AF-A0A935YJ56-F1
#
_entry.id   AF-A0A935YJ56-F1
#
_cell.length_a   1.000
_cell.length_b   1.000
_cell.length_c   1.000
_cell.angle_alpha   90.00
_cell.angle_beta   90.00
_cell.angle_gamma   90.00
#
_symmetry.space_group_name_H-M   'P 1'
#
loop_
_entity.id
_entity.type
_entity.pdbx_description
1 polymer ?
#
loop_
_entity_poly.entity_id
_entity_poly.type
_entity_poly.pdbx_seq_one_letter_code
_entity_poly.pdbx_strand_id
1 'polypeptide(L)'
;MAGKLATLIRLHRWRLDEQQRVLAENLQVLDKHEAALRAIDAWIEEEQAYVRDAPAEHALTYSAFASAVDQRRTTCLKAIETAQGEVAHQRDAVQACYRELRTIELADEARGQREAAERAREERATLDEMAVLGHARRPASGSCR
;
A
#
# COMPACT_ATOMS: atom_id res chain seq x y z
N MET A 1 -0.63 -29.08 8.67
CA MET A 1 0.30 -28.11 8.03
C MET A 1 -0.39 -26.84 7.54
N ALA A 2 -1.67 -26.87 7.11
CA ALA A 2 -2.43 -25.69 6.66
C ALA A 2 -2.42 -24.49 7.65
N GLY A 3 -2.50 -24.74 8.96
CA GLY A 3 -2.46 -23.67 9.97
C GLY A 3 -1.15 -22.85 10.02
N LYS A 4 -0.02 -23.42 9.57
CA LYS A 4 1.27 -22.72 9.55
C LYS A 4 1.31 -21.63 8.47
N LEU A 5 0.78 -21.91 7.27
CA LEU A 5 0.75 -20.95 6.17
C LEU A 5 -0.25 -19.81 6.41
N ALA A 6 -1.44 -20.12 6.96
CA ALA A 6 -2.40 -19.09 7.36
C ALA A 6 -1.81 -18.13 8.43
N THR A 7 -1.03 -18.65 9.38
CA THR A 7 -0.35 -17.84 10.40
C THR A 7 0.71 -16.93 9.77
N LEU A 8 1.49 -17.44 8.81
CA LEU A 8 2.48 -16.64 8.08
C LEU A 8 1.82 -15.54 7.25
N ILE A 9 0.73 -15.84 6.53
CA ILE A 9 -0.03 -14.85 5.76
C ILE A 9 -0.50 -13.72 6.69
N ARG A 10 -1.03 -14.05 7.86
CA ARG A 10 -1.47 -13.04 8.83
C ARG A 10 -0.33 -12.16 9.32
N LEU A 11 0.83 -12.75 9.62
CA LEU A 11 2.03 -12.01 10.03
C LEU A 11 2.50 -11.05 8.93
N HIS A 12 2.57 -11.52 7.68
CA HIS A 12 3.01 -10.69 6.55
C HIS A 12 2.01 -9.58 6.20
N ARG A 13 0.70 -9.82 6.37
CA ARG A 13 -0.32 -8.76 6.27
C ARG A 13 -0.12 -7.69 7.32
N TRP A 14 0.03 -8.07 8.58
CA TRP A 14 0.32 -7.12 9.64
C TRP A 14 1.59 -6.31 9.37
N ARG A 15 2.65 -6.96 8.87
CA ARG A 15 3.89 -6.28 8.47
C ARG A 15 3.66 -5.28 7.34
N LEU A 16 2.87 -5.64 6.33
CA LEU A 16 2.50 -4.73 5.25
C LEU A 16 1.71 -3.53 5.77
N ASP A 17 0.72 -3.75 6.63
CA ASP A 17 -0.07 -2.69 7.25
C ASP A 17 0.81 -1.72 8.05
N GLU A 18 1.80 -2.25 8.80
CA GLU A 18 2.77 -1.42 9.52
C GLU A 18 3.62 -0.58 8.56
N GLN A 19 4.11 -1.16 7.46
CA GLN A 19 4.87 -0.38 6.46
C GLN A 19 4.02 0.70 5.79
N GLN A 20 2.74 0.44 5.55
CA GLN A 20 1.79 1.42 5.01
C GLN A 20 1.51 2.55 6.00
N ARG A 21 1.42 2.23 7.31
CA ARG A 21 1.28 3.24 8.36
C ARG A 21 2.49 4.18 8.40
N VAL A 22 3.70 3.63 8.38
CA VAL A 22 4.94 4.42 8.32
C VAL A 22 4.99 5.27 7.04
N LEU A 23 4.57 4.73 5.89
CA LEU A 23 4.47 5.52 4.65
C LEU A 23 3.50 6.70 4.80
N ALA A 24 2.35 6.48 5.43
CA ALA A 24 1.38 7.54 5.68
C ALA A 24 1.94 8.63 6.61
N GLU A 25 2.67 8.25 7.65
CA GLU A 25 3.37 9.19 8.55
C GLU A 25 4.41 10.02 7.78
N ASN A 26 5.23 9.40 6.94
CA ASN A 26 6.22 10.11 6.12
C ASN A 26 5.56 11.09 5.12
N LEU A 27 4.44 10.69 4.51
CA LEU A 27 3.66 11.57 3.62
C LEU A 27 3.08 12.77 4.38
N GLN A 28 2.63 12.59 5.62
CA GLN A 28 2.17 13.70 6.45
C GLN A 28 3.31 14.67 6.81
N VAL A 29 4.52 14.16 7.07
CA VAL A 29 5.70 15.01 7.30
C VAL A 29 6.03 15.82 6.06
N LEU A 30 6.02 15.18 4.88
CA LEU A 30 6.23 15.86 3.60
C LEU A 30 5.19 16.97 3.37
N ASP A 31 3.90 16.67 3.53
CA ASP A 31 2.83 17.65 3.33
C ASP A 31 2.95 18.84 4.30
N LYS A 32 3.35 18.61 5.54
CA LYS A 32 3.62 19.71 6.50
C LYS A 32 4.73 20.63 6.01
N HIS A 33 5.82 20.10 5.46
CA HIS A 33 6.91 20.91 4.93
C HIS A 33 6.51 21.67 3.66
N GLU A 34 5.76 21.03 2.76
CA GLU A 34 5.23 21.68 1.56
C GLU A 34 4.22 22.79 1.92
N ALA A 35 3.35 22.56 2.91
CA ALA A 35 2.44 23.57 3.42
C ALA A 35 3.17 24.76 4.05
N ALA A 36 4.25 24.49 4.81
CA ALA A 36 5.09 25.54 5.37
C ALA A 36 5.78 26.37 4.27
N LEU A 37 6.25 25.72 3.20
CA LEU A 37 6.84 26.41 2.05
C LEU A 37 5.80 27.31 1.36
N ARG A 38 4.59 26.80 1.10
CA ARG A 38 3.49 27.59 0.52
C ARG A 38 3.14 28.81 1.38
N ALA A 39 3.12 28.65 2.70
CA ALA A 39 2.87 29.76 3.62
C ALA A 39 3.99 30.81 3.60
N ILE A 40 5.25 30.39 3.46
CA ILE A 40 6.37 31.30 3.29
C ILE A 40 6.25 32.07 1.97
N ASP A 41 5.95 31.39 0.87
CA ASP A 41 5.80 32.02 -0.44
C ASP A 41 4.65 33.05 -0.43
N ALA A 42 3.50 32.73 0.19
CA ALA A 42 2.40 33.68 0.36
C ALA A 42 2.79 34.90 1.21
N TRP A 43 3.56 34.69 2.29
CA TRP A 43 4.04 35.79 3.13
C TRP A 43 5.01 36.73 2.39
N ILE A 44 5.84 36.19 1.50
CA ILE A 44 6.71 36.99 0.62
C ILE A 44 5.87 37.87 -0.31
N GLU A 45 4.80 37.32 -0.90
CA GLU A 45 3.94 38.05 -1.83
C GLU A 45 3.23 39.21 -1.14
N GLU A 46 2.72 39.00 0.08
CA GLU A 46 2.12 40.04 0.92
C GLU A 46 3.13 41.14 1.26
N GLU A 47 4.32 40.78 1.72
CA GLU A 47 5.37 41.76 2.05
C GLU A 47 5.81 42.55 0.82
N GLN A 48 5.94 41.91 -0.34
CA GLN A 48 6.26 42.59 -1.60
C GLN A 48 5.16 43.55 -2.05
N ALA A 49 3.89 43.23 -1.82
CA ALA A 49 2.80 44.16 -2.07
C ALA A 49 2.91 45.38 -1.15
N TYR A 50 3.15 45.16 0.14
CA TYR A 50 3.31 46.23 1.13
C TYR A 50 4.47 47.18 0.81
N VAL A 51 5.64 46.66 0.41
CA VAL A 51 6.80 47.49 0.02
C VAL A 51 6.54 48.30 -1.25
N ARG A 52 5.75 47.77 -2.20
CA ARG A 52 5.38 48.51 -3.42
C ARG A 52 4.54 49.74 -3.12
N ASP A 53 3.72 49.70 -2.07
CA ASP A 53 2.84 50.81 -1.68
C ASP A 53 3.61 51.95 -0.97
N ALA A 54 4.71 51.65 -0.25
CA ALA A 54 5.56 52.65 0.40
C ALA A 54 7.06 52.32 0.32
N PRO A 55 7.72 52.50 -0.85
CA PRO A 55 9.08 52.00 -1.09
C PRO A 55 10.16 52.66 -0.22
N ALA A 56 10.05 53.97 0.02
CA ALA A 56 11.08 54.74 0.72
C ALA A 56 11.16 54.41 2.23
N GLU A 57 10.02 54.09 2.85
CA GLU A 57 9.92 53.81 4.28
C GLU A 57 10.34 52.36 4.62
N HIS A 58 10.25 51.44 3.65
CA HIS A 58 10.43 50.00 3.89
C HIS A 58 11.68 49.39 3.25
N ALA A 59 12.44 50.15 2.45
CA ALA A 59 13.63 49.64 1.76
C ALA A 59 14.70 49.04 2.70
N LEU A 60 14.92 49.65 3.87
CA LEU A 60 15.93 49.17 4.83
C LEU A 60 15.49 47.89 5.56
N THR A 61 14.22 47.82 5.98
CA THR A 61 13.66 46.66 6.69
C THR A 61 13.46 45.45 5.78
N TYR A 62 13.14 45.68 4.51
CA TYR A 62 12.90 44.61 3.53
C TYR A 62 14.15 43.76 3.26
N SER A 63 15.35 44.35 3.27
CA SER A 63 16.60 43.61 3.02
C SER A 63 16.85 42.51 4.07
N ALA A 64 16.63 42.82 5.36
CA ALA A 64 16.78 41.88 6.46
C ALA A 64 15.69 40.80 6.43
N PHE A 65 14.45 41.19 6.11
CA PHE A 65 13.34 40.26 5.88
C PHE A 65 13.66 39.26 4.77
N ALA A 66 14.09 39.75 3.60
CA ALA A 66 14.35 38.91 2.43
C ALA A 66 15.42 37.85 2.72
N SER A 67 16.50 38.24 3.42
CA SER A 67 17.56 37.30 3.83
C SER A 67 17.05 36.23 4.80
N ALA A 68 16.27 36.62 5.81
CA ALA A 68 15.71 35.68 6.79
C ALA A 68 14.73 34.69 6.14
N VAL A 69 13.90 35.18 5.21
CA VAL A 69 12.93 34.36 4.49
C VAL A 69 13.61 33.40 3.52
N ASP A 70 14.63 33.84 2.78
CA ASP A 70 15.39 32.97 1.88
C ASP A 70 16.08 31.82 2.62
N GLN A 71 16.65 32.11 3.80
CA GLN A 71 17.24 31.08 4.66
C GLN A 71 16.17 30.05 5.12
N ARG A 72 14.99 30.54 5.52
CA ARG A 72 13.89 29.68 5.97
C ARG A 72 13.33 28.83 4.82
N ARG A 73 13.17 29.43 3.64
CA ARG A 73 12.75 28.76 2.40
C ARG A 73 13.73 27.67 2.01
N THR A 74 15.02 27.97 2.00
CA THR A 74 16.10 27.01 1.72
C THR A 74 16.09 25.84 2.72
N THR A 75 15.84 26.12 4.00
CA THR A 75 15.71 25.08 5.03
C THR A 75 14.49 24.19 4.76
N CYS A 76 13.33 24.77 4.44
CA CYS A 76 12.13 24.01 4.08
C CYS A 76 12.34 23.15 2.84
N LEU A 77 12.99 23.67 1.79
CA LEU A 77 13.26 22.91 0.57
C LEU A 77 14.15 21.68 0.83
N LYS A 78 15.20 21.83 1.65
CA LYS A 78 16.05 20.70 2.06
C LYS A 78 15.27 19.67 2.89
N ALA A 79 14.38 20.12 3.77
CA ALA A 79 13.53 19.22 4.53
C ALA A 79 12.54 18.45 3.63
N ILE A 80 11.97 19.12 2.61
CA ILE A 80 11.12 18.48 1.60
C ILE A 80 11.91 17.43 0.83
N GLU A 81 13.10 17.75 0.33
CA GLU A 81 13.94 16.80 -0.40
C GLU A 81 14.27 15.55 0.43
N THR A 82 14.62 15.76 1.71
CA THR A 82 14.87 14.66 2.65
C THR A 82 13.62 13.80 2.86
N ALA A 83 12.46 14.42 3.13
CA ALA A 83 11.20 13.71 3.32
C ALA A 83 10.75 12.97 2.05
N GLN A 84 10.98 13.53 0.86
CA GLN A 84 10.73 12.85 -0.41
C GLN A 84 11.59 11.59 -0.57
N GLY A 85 12.86 11.67 -0.18
CA GLY A 85 13.76 10.50 -0.13
C GLY A 85 13.25 9.41 0.82
N GLU A 86 12.81 9.79 2.01
CA GLU A 86 12.22 8.86 2.99
C GLU A 86 10.92 8.22 2.49
N VAL A 87 10.05 9.00 1.84
CA VAL A 87 8.82 8.50 1.20
C VAL A 87 9.17 7.50 0.08
N ALA A 88 10.16 7.80 -0.76
CA ALA A 88 10.58 6.90 -1.83
C ALA A 88 11.11 5.57 -1.27
N HIS A 89 12.02 5.64 -0.29
CA HIS A 89 12.55 4.47 0.40
C HIS A 89 11.42 3.63 1.05
N GLN A 90 10.48 4.28 1.73
CA GLN A 90 9.38 3.60 2.39
C GLN A 90 8.40 2.97 1.40
N ARG A 91 8.18 3.58 0.23
CA ARG A 91 7.40 2.97 -0.86
C ARG A 91 8.06 1.67 -1.33
N ASP A 92 9.38 1.65 -1.48
CA ASP A 92 10.10 0.43 -1.87
C ASP A 92 9.96 -0.67 -0.80
N ALA A 93 10.01 -0.30 0.48
CA ALA A 93 9.78 -1.24 1.59
C ALA A 93 8.36 -1.84 1.58
N VAL A 94 7.34 -1.02 1.33
CA VAL A 94 5.94 -1.48 1.15
C VAL A 94 5.85 -2.44 -0.03
N GLN A 95 6.46 -2.11 -1.18
CA GLN A 95 6.47 -2.97 -2.36
C GLN A 95 7.18 -4.31 -2.11
N ALA A 96 8.29 -4.29 -1.37
CA ALA A 96 8.97 -5.51 -0.96
C ALA A 96 8.08 -6.41 -0.08
N CYS A 97 7.45 -5.85 0.96
CA CYS A 97 6.55 -6.60 1.84
C CYS A 97 5.33 -7.16 1.08
N TYR A 98 4.78 -6.40 0.13
CA TYR A 98 3.67 -6.85 -0.71
C TYR A 98 4.07 -8.05 -1.57
N ARG A 99 5.26 -8.01 -2.21
CA ARG A 99 5.77 -9.14 -3.01
C ARG A 99 5.98 -10.40 -2.17
N GLU A 100 6.51 -10.27 -0.96
CA GLU A 100 6.65 -11.39 -0.01
C GLU A 100 5.28 -11.99 0.32
N LEU A 101 4.32 -11.16 0.73
CA LEU A 101 2.96 -11.61 1.06
C LEU A 101 2.31 -12.34 -0.13
N ARG A 102 2.39 -11.74 -1.33
CA ARG A 102 1.76 -12.31 -2.52
C ARG A 102 2.33 -13.67 -2.89
N THR A 103 3.64 -13.87 -2.68
CA THR A 103 4.30 -15.15 -2.92
C THR A 103 3.74 -16.25 -2.02
N ILE A 104 3.53 -15.93 -0.73
CA ILE A 104 3.00 -16.87 0.26
C ILE A 104 1.51 -17.17 -0.03
N GLU A 105 0.73 -16.15 -0.38
CA GLU A 105 -0.68 -16.31 -0.75
C GLU A 105 -0.83 -17.23 -1.97
N LEU A 106 -0.02 -17.03 -3.02
CA LEU A 106 -0.05 -17.88 -4.21
C LEU A 106 0.33 -19.34 -3.88
N ALA A 107 1.28 -19.56 -2.98
CA ALA A 107 1.63 -20.91 -2.52
C ALA A 107 0.49 -21.58 -1.75
N ASP A 108 -0.27 -20.83 -0.95
CA ASP A 108 -1.45 -21.31 -0.23
C ASP A 108 -2.60 -21.65 -1.19
N GLU A 109 -2.88 -20.77 -2.15
CA GLU A 109 -3.87 -20.97 -3.22
C GLU A 109 -3.58 -22.24 -4.02
N ALA A 110 -2.33 -22.42 -4.47
CA ALA A 110 -1.91 -23.59 -5.23
C ALA A 110 -2.06 -24.90 -4.42
N ARG A 111 -1.83 -24.85 -3.10
CA ARG A 111 -2.06 -25.99 -2.22
C ARG A 111 -3.55 -26.30 -2.10
N GLY A 112 -4.38 -25.28 -1.85
CA GLY A 112 -5.83 -25.44 -1.74
C GLY A 112 -6.45 -26.02 -3.01
N GLN A 113 -5.96 -25.63 -4.19
CA GLN A 113 -6.40 -26.20 -5.47
C GLN A 113 -6.05 -27.69 -5.61
N ARG A 114 -4.85 -28.10 -5.17
CA ARG A 114 -4.46 -29.53 -5.18
C ARG A 114 -5.34 -30.35 -4.25
N GLU A 115 -5.51 -29.88 -3.01
CA GLU A 115 -6.37 -30.54 -2.01
C GLU A 115 -7.84 -30.60 -2.45
N ALA A 116 -8.33 -29.59 -3.16
CA ALA A 116 -9.68 -29.61 -3.74
C ALA A 116 -9.80 -30.59 -4.92
N ALA A 117 -8.79 -30.64 -5.80
CA ALA A 117 -8.75 -31.56 -6.92
C ALA A 117 -8.67 -33.03 -6.47
N GLU A 118 -7.90 -33.32 -5.42
CA GLU A 118 -7.83 -34.67 -4.82
C GLU A 118 -9.19 -35.09 -4.24
N ARG A 119 -9.82 -34.22 -3.42
CA ARG A 119 -11.16 -34.49 -2.89
C ARG A 119 -12.21 -34.69 -3.98
N ALA A 120 -12.18 -33.87 -5.03
CA ALA A 120 -13.10 -34.02 -6.17
C ALA A 120 -12.88 -35.34 -6.93
N ARG A 121 -11.64 -35.84 -7.02
CA ARG A 121 -11.33 -37.15 -7.60
C ARG A 121 -11.87 -38.29 -6.74
N GLU A 122 -11.68 -38.21 -5.43
CA GLU A 122 -12.21 -39.21 -4.47
C GLU A 122 -13.75 -39.23 -4.48
N GLU A 123 -14.38 -38.06 -4.43
CA GLU A 123 -15.85 -37.94 -4.51
C GLU A 123 -16.39 -38.49 -5.83
N ARG A 124 -15.72 -38.19 -6.95
CA ARG A 124 -16.11 -38.75 -8.25
C ARG A 124 -15.98 -40.28 -8.29
N ALA A 125 -14.89 -40.84 -7.76
CA ALA A 125 -14.70 -42.29 -7.70
C ALA A 125 -15.80 -42.98 -6.88
N THR A 126 -16.15 -42.42 -5.71
CA THR A 126 -17.22 -42.97 -4.87
C THR A 126 -18.60 -42.88 -5.54
N LEU A 127 -18.91 -41.77 -6.22
CA LEU A 127 -20.14 -41.62 -6.99
C LEU A 127 -20.22 -42.61 -8.16
N ASP A 128 -19.11 -42.82 -8.88
CA ASP A 128 -19.03 -43.80 -9.97
C ASP A 128 -19.25 -45.23 -9.46
N GLU A 129 -18.66 -45.60 -8.32
CA GLU A 129 -18.90 -46.90 -7.66
C GLU A 129 -20.38 -47.09 -7.28
N MET A 130 -21.00 -46.07 -6.69
CA MET A 130 -22.42 -46.10 -6.33
C MET A 130 -23.32 -46.22 -7.57
N ALA A 131 -22.98 -45.54 -8.67
CA ALA A 131 -23.73 -45.61 -9.92
C ALA A 131 -23.70 -47.03 -10.51
N VAL A 132 -22.54 -47.69 -10.49
CA VAL A 132 -22.39 -49.09 -10.94
C VAL A 132 -23.22 -50.04 -10.07
N LEU A 133 -23.12 -49.93 -8.74
CA LEU A 133 -23.91 -50.75 -7.81
C LEU A 133 -25.41 -50.52 -7.96
N GLY A 134 -25.83 -49.27 -8.17
CA GLY A 134 -27.23 -48.90 -8.40
C GLY A 134 -27.78 -49.45 -9.72
N HIS A 135 -26.98 -49.39 -10.78
CA HIS A 135 -27.35 -49.97 -12.07
C HIS A 135 -27.51 -51.51 -11.97
N ALA A 136 -26.56 -52.18 -11.31
CA ALA A 136 -26.59 -53.64 -11.13
C ALA A 136 -27.79 -54.14 -10.29
N ARG A 137 -28.35 -53.29 -9.42
CA ARG A 137 -29.53 -53.62 -8.59
C ARG A 137 -30.86 -53.34 -9.28
N ARG A 138 -30.86 -52.67 -10.43
CA ARG A 138 -32.10 -52.43 -11.20
C ARG A 138 -32.49 -53.75 -11.86
N PRO A 139 -33.61 -54.39 -11.49
CA PRO A 139 -34.05 -55.59 -12.19
C PRO A 139 -34.29 -55.23 -13.66
N ALA A 140 -34.00 -56.16 -14.57
CA ALA A 140 -34.30 -56.05 -15.99
C ALA A 140 -35.82 -56.07 -16.24
N SER A 141 -36.57 -55.15 -15.65
CA SER A 141 -37.98 -54.95 -15.91
C SER A 141 -38.13 -53.90 -17.01
N GLY A 142 -38.05 -54.37 -18.26
CA GLY A 142 -38.74 -53.73 -19.38
C GLY A 142 -37.92 -53.38 -20.63
N SER A 143 -37.59 -54.39 -21.46
CA SER A 143 -37.81 -54.27 -22.91
C SER A 143 -37.89 -55.67 -23.56
N CYS A 144 -39.01 -56.34 -23.32
CA CYS A 144 -39.58 -57.29 -24.25
C CYS A 144 -40.93 -56.71 -24.65
N ARG A 145 -40.97 -56.01 -25.79
CA ARG A 145 -42.15 -55.82 -26.62
C ARG A 145 -41.75 -55.28 -27.98
#